data_AF-A0A2X1PKE6-F1
#
_entry.id   AF-A0A2X1PKE6-F1
#
_cell.length_a   1.000
_cell.length_b   1.000
_cell.length_c   1.000
_cell.angle_alpha   90.00
_cell.angle_beta   90.00
_cell.angle_gamma   90.00
#
_symmetry.space_group_name_H-M   'P 1'
#
loop_
_entity.id
_entity.type
_entity.pdbx_description
1 polymer ?
#
loop_
_entity_poly.entity_id
_entity_poly.type
_entity_poly.pdbx_seq_one_letter_code
_entity_poly.pdbx_strand_id
1 'polypeptide(L)' 'MSVIPMVVEQTSRGERSYDIYSRLLKERVIFLSGEVEDRMANLIVAQLLFLESEDPTKDINILY' A
#
# COMPACT_ATOMS: atom_id res chain seq x y z
N MET A 1 -12.83 5.15 -15.85
CA MET A 1 -12.45 4.37 -14.66
C MET A 1 -11.46 3.31 -15.11
N SER A 2 -10.22 3.36 -14.66
CA SER A 2 -9.29 2.22 -14.83
C SER A 2 -9.65 1.18 -13.76
N VAL A 3 -9.85 -0.07 -14.18
CA VAL A 3 -10.03 -1.18 -13.24
C VAL A 3 -8.67 -1.46 -12.60
N ILE A 4 -8.59 -1.33 -11.27
CA ILE A 4 -7.41 -1.73 -10.53
C ILE A 4 -7.42 -3.26 -10.46
N PRO A 5 -6.35 -3.96 -10.91
CA PRO A 5 -6.29 -5.42 -10.85
C PRO A 5 -6.38 -5.93 -9.41
N MET A 6 -7.09 -7.05 -9.25
CA MET A 6 -7.18 -7.78 -7.98
C MET A 6 -6.23 -8.98 -8.01
N VAL A 7 -5.60 -9.26 -6.87
CA VAL A 7 -4.74 -10.42 -6.64
C VAL A 7 -5.31 -11.28 -5.51
N VAL A 8 -5.18 -12.59 -5.66
CA VAL A 8 -5.64 -13.58 -4.67
C VAL A 8 -4.42 -14.17 -3.97
N GLU A 9 -4.37 -14.05 -2.65
CA GLU A 9 -3.35 -14.63 -1.78
C GLU A 9 -3.93 -15.87 -1.09
N GLN A 10 -3.28 -17.02 -1.25
CA GLN A 10 -3.62 -18.21 -0.48
C GLN A 10 -2.99 -18.13 0.91
N THR A 11 -3.81 -18.29 1.93
CA THR A 11 -3.42 -18.33 3.34
C THR A 11 -3.81 -19.67 3.95
N SER A 12 -3.28 -19.99 5.12
CA SER A 12 -3.65 -21.20 5.87
C SER A 12 -5.14 -21.26 6.27
N ARG A 13 -5.87 -20.13 6.19
CA ARG A 13 -7.29 -20.02 6.49
C ARG A 13 -8.18 -19.89 5.23
N GLY A 14 -7.60 -20.05 4.03
CA GLY A 14 -8.30 -19.89 2.76
C GLY A 14 -7.75 -18.75 1.92
N GLU A 15 -8.56 -18.22 1.00
CA GLU A 15 -8.15 -17.18 0.06
C GLU A 15 -8.50 -15.78 0.56
N ARG A 16 -7.59 -14.83 0.34
CA ARG A 16 -7.85 -13.40 0.57
C ARG A 16 -7.51 -12.59 -0.67
N SER A 17 -8.47 -11.80 -1.13
CA SER A 17 -8.32 -10.93 -2.29
C SER A 17 -7.94 -9.51 -1.87
N TYR A 18 -7.00 -8.92 -2.60
CA TYR A 18 -6.58 -7.52 -2.43
C TYR A 18 -6.54 -6.86 -3.80
N ASP A 19 -6.73 -5.54 -3.86
CA ASP A 19 -6.21 -4.81 -5.01
C ASP A 19 -4.68 -4.81 -4.98
N ILE A 20 -4.05 -4.61 -6.14
CA ILE A 20 -2.59 -4.69 -6.26
C ILE A 20 -1.86 -3.69 -5.34
N TYR A 21 -2.41 -2.50 -5.10
CA TYR A 21 -1.78 -1.51 -4.23
C TYR A 21 -1.84 -1.95 -2.77
N SER A 22 -3.00 -2.44 -2.31
CA SER A 22 -3.13 -3.01 -0.96
C SER A 22 -2.19 -4.19 -0.74
N ARG A 23 -1.99 -5.04 -1.75
CA ARG A 23 -1.02 -6.16 -1.66
C ARG A 23 0.42 -5.65 -1.52
N LEU A 24 0.79 -4.61 -2.26
CA LEU A 24 2.14 -4.03 -2.22
C LEU A 24 2.38 -3.19 -0.96
N LEU A 25 1.35 -2.57 -0.39
CA LEU A 25 1.45 -1.89 0.90
C LEU A 25 1.81 -2.88 2.03
N LYS A 26 1.32 -4.13 1.97
CA LYS A 26 1.78 -5.19 2.91
C LYS A 26 3.27 -5.51 2.78
N GLU A 27 3.85 -5.31 1.60
CA GLU A 27 5.30 -5.40 1.37
C GLU A 27 6.02 -4.06 1.63
N ARG A 28 5.35 -3.11 2.28
CA ARG A 28 5.85 -1.78 2.63
C ARG A 28 6.23 -0.93 1.42
N VAL A 29 5.51 -1.08 0.32
CA VAL A 29 5.66 -0.28 -0.90
C VAL A 29 4.53 0.74 -1.00
N ILE A 30 4.88 2.01 -1.12
CA ILE A 30 3.98 3.14 -1.33
C ILE A 30 4.23 3.72 -2.72
N PHE A 31 3.16 4.01 -3.46
CA PHE A 31 3.23 4.65 -4.77
C PHE A 31 2.86 6.13 -4.66
N LEU A 32 3.75 6.98 -5.16
CA LEU A 32 3.56 8.42 -5.28
C LEU A 32 3.50 8.74 -6.78
N SER A 33 2.30 8.74 -7.35
CA SER A 33 2.11 8.97 -8.78
C SER A 33 1.26 10.21 -9.05
N GLY A 34 1.69 11.01 -10.02
CA GLY A 34 1.02 12.26 -10.39
C GLY A 34 1.47 13.46 -9.57
N GLU A 35 0.66 14.52 -9.59
CA GLU A 35 0.95 15.75 -8.88
C GLU A 35 0.73 15.63 -7.37
N VAL A 36 1.56 16.32 -6.60
CA VAL A 36 1.41 16.37 -5.15
C VAL A 36 0.29 17.35 -4.78
N GLU A 37 -0.86 16.79 -4.42
CA GLU A 37 -2.00 17.52 -3.85
C GLU A 37 -2.24 17.16 -2.38
N ASP A 38 -2.96 18.02 -1.66
CA ASP A 38 -3.24 17.85 -0.22
C ASP A 38 -3.88 16.49 0.10
N ARG A 39 -4.77 16.01 -0.79
CA ARG A 39 -5.42 14.72 -0.61
C ARG A 39 -4.42 13.56 -0.72
N MET A 40 -3.55 13.61 -1.73
CA MET A 40 -2.50 12.61 -1.90
C MET A 40 -1.54 12.64 -0.71
N ALA A 41 -1.08 13.81 -0.31
CA ALA A 41 -0.19 13.97 0.84
C ALA A 41 -0.79 13.35 2.11
N ASN A 42 -2.07 13.60 2.39
CA ASN A 42 -2.78 13.01 3.53
C ASN A 42 -2.84 11.47 3.46
N LEU A 43 -3.07 10.89 2.27
CA LEU A 43 -3.07 9.43 2.09
C LEU A 43 -1.68 8.83 2.31
N ILE A 44 -0.63 9.48 1.80
CA ILE A 44 0.76 9.03 1.99
C ILE A 44 1.14 9.08 3.46
N VAL A 45 0.81 10.16 4.17
CA VAL A 45 1.07 10.27 5.62
C VAL A 45 0.36 9.16 6.41
N ALA A 46 -0.91 8.87 6.08
CA ALA A 46 -1.64 7.79 6.73
C ALA A 46 -0.98 6.41 6.49
N GLN A 47 -0.50 6.15 5.26
CA GLN A 47 0.21 4.91 4.93
C GLN A 47 1.56 4.81 5.66
N LEU A 48 2.32 5.90 5.78
CA LEU A 48 3.58 5.94 6.52
C LEU A 48 3.37 5.61 8.01
N LEU A 49 2.41 6.28 8.66
CA LEU A 49 2.08 6.03 10.08
C LEU A 49 1.60 4.60 10.31
N PHE A 50 0.80 4.06 9.37
CA PHE A 50 0.36 2.66 9.43
C PHE A 50 1.55 1.70 9.37
N LEU A 51 2.47 1.87 8.41
CA LEU A 51 3.64 1.00 8.27
C LEU A 51 4.64 1.13 9.43
N GLU A 52 4.82 2.34 9.96
CA GLU A 52 5.63 2.60 11.15
C GLU A 52 5.06 1.88 12.38
N SER A 53 3.73 1.89 12.54
CA SER A 53 3.07 1.20 13.66
C SER A 53 3.17 -0.33 13.60
N GLU A 54 3.24 -0.91 12.39
CA GLU A 54 3.39 -2.35 12.18
C GLU A 54 4.83 -2.83 12.48
N ASP A 55 5.82 -2.09 11.99
CA ASP A 55 7.23 -2.38 12.23
C ASP A 55 8.08 -1.12 11.97
N PRO A 56 8.55 -0.42 13.02
CA PRO A 56 9.32 0.81 12.86
C PRO A 56 10.78 0.55 12.43
N THR A 57 11.23 -0.71 12.45
CA THR A 57 12.62 -1.07 12.12
C THR A 57 12.80 -1.49 10.67
N LYS A 58 11.70 -1.75 9.96
CA LYS A 58 11.72 -2.12 8.54
C LYS A 58 11.64 -0.89 7.65
N ASP A 59 12.41 -0.92 6.58
CA ASP A 59 12.38 0.12 5.55
C ASP A 59 11.01 0.22 4.86
N ILE A 60 10.71 1.41 4.35
CA ILE A 60 9.55 1.70 3.51
C ILE A 60 10.07 2.10 2.14
N ASN A 61 9.56 1.44 1.09
CA ASN A 61 9.91 1.75 -0.29
C ASN A 61 8.88 2.72 -0.87
N ILE A 62 9.32 3.91 -1.27
CA ILE A 62 8.48 4.88 -1.97
C ILE A 62 8.88 4.86 -3.45
N LEU A 63 7.93 4.50 -4.32
CA LEU A 63 8.10 4.50 -5.78
C LEU A 63 7.38 5.71 -6.37
N TYR A 64 8.06 6.45 -7.24
CA TYR A 64 7.57 7.65 -7.92
C TYR A 64 7.63 7.52 -9.44
#